data_AF-A0A453DZQ3-F1
#
_entry.id   AF-A0A453DZQ3-F1
#
_cell.length_a   1.000
_cell.length_b   1.000
_cell.length_c   1.000
_cell.angle_alpha   90.00
_cell.angle_beta   90.00
_cell.angle_gamma   90.00
#
_symmetry.space_group_name_H-M   'P 1'
#
loop_
_entity.id
_entity.type
_entity.pdbx_description
1 polymer ?
#
loop_
_entity_poly.entity_id
_entity_poly.type
_entity_poly.pdbx_seq_one_letter_code
_entity_poly.pdbx_strand_id
1 'polypeptide(L)' 'TVSLNMCKRCGDLRMVACSQCKGVGSVRKGGTFTFGMLEDIYESLGAETKAADLAPCSKCRSKGRLPCEECAKVR' A
#
# COMPACT_ATOMS: atom_id res chain seq x y z
N THR A 1 -7.95 -33.80 -6.47
CA THR A 1 -7.32 -32.60 -5.89
C THR A 1 -8.35 -31.48 -5.91
N VAL A 2 -8.71 -30.93 -4.75
CA VAL A 2 -9.65 -29.78 -4.70
C VAL A 2 -8.85 -28.53 -5.05
N SER A 3 -8.93 -28.09 -6.30
CA SER A 3 -8.40 -26.78 -6.68
C SER A 3 -9.35 -25.73 -6.13
N LEU A 4 -8.93 -25.04 -5.07
CA LEU A 4 -9.55 -23.79 -4.65
C LEU A 4 -9.42 -22.83 -5.84
N ASN A 5 -10.53 -22.55 -6.53
CA ASN A 5 -10.55 -21.62 -7.67
C ASN A 5 -10.36 -20.20 -7.15
N MET A 6 -9.12 -19.87 -6.83
CA MET A 6 -8.69 -18.58 -6.28
C MET A 6 -7.95 -17.79 -7.35
N CYS A 7 -8.09 -16.46 -7.29
CA CYS A 7 -7.36 -15.60 -8.20
C CYS A 7 -5.86 -15.68 -7.87
N LYS A 8 -5.01 -15.89 -8.88
CA LYS A 8 -3.56 -15.98 -8.68
C LYS A 8 -2.93 -14.68 -8.17
N ARG A 9 -3.59 -13.53 -8.37
CA ARG A 9 -3.10 -12.22 -7.91
C ARG A 9 -3.52 -11.86 -6.49
N CYS A 10 -4.75 -12.16 -6.10
CA CYS A 10 -5.31 -11.71 -4.82
C CYS A 10 -5.83 -12.83 -3.92
N GLY A 11 -5.63 -14.08 -4.32
CA GLY A 11 -6.28 -15.23 -3.69
C GLY A 11 -7.80 -15.09 -3.71
N ASP A 12 -8.40 -15.26 -2.55
CA ASP A 12 -9.81 -15.09 -2.23
C ASP A 12 -10.20 -13.69 -1.76
N LEU A 13 -9.23 -12.84 -1.40
CA LEU A 13 -9.47 -11.51 -0.82
C LEU A 13 -10.14 -10.52 -1.77
N ARG A 14 -10.00 -10.73 -3.09
CA ARG A 14 -10.50 -9.83 -4.17
C ARG A 14 -10.00 -8.38 -4.10
N MET A 15 -9.04 -8.11 -3.23
CA MET A 15 -8.39 -6.82 -3.01
C MET A 15 -6.87 -7.01 -3.06
N VAL A 16 -6.16 -6.00 -3.52
CA VAL A 16 -4.70 -5.96 -3.54
C VAL A 16 -4.20 -4.70 -2.86
N ALA A 17 -3.01 -4.76 -2.27
CA ALA A 17 -2.37 -3.56 -1.71
C ALA A 17 -2.16 -2.52 -2.81
N CYS A 18 -2.43 -1.25 -2.49
CA CYS A 18 -2.16 -0.16 -3.41
C CYS A 18 -0.65 -0.07 -3.65
N SER A 19 -0.21 -0.23 -4.89
CA SER A 19 1.21 -0.22 -5.22
C SER A 19 1.92 1.11 -4.96
N GLN A 20 1.17 2.22 -4.87
CA GLN A 20 1.75 3.54 -4.65
C GLN A 20 2.05 3.81 -3.16
N CYS A 21 1.10 3.52 -2.27
CA CYS A 21 1.26 3.73 -0.83
C CYS A 21 1.60 2.44 -0.07
N LYS A 22 1.86 1.33 -0.79
CA LYS A 22 2.22 0.02 -0.24
C LYS A 22 1.30 -0.46 0.90
N GLY A 23 0.00 -0.19 0.83
CA GLY A 23 -0.95 -0.58 1.88
C GLY A 23 -1.28 0.49 2.92
N VAL A 24 -0.50 1.58 3.02
CA VAL A 24 -0.64 2.56 4.12
C VAL A 24 -1.86 3.47 3.96
N GLY A 25 -2.20 3.86 2.73
CA GLY A 25 -3.26 4.84 2.45
C GLY A 25 -2.78 6.29 2.39
N SER A 26 -1.51 6.55 2.68
CA SER A 26 -0.88 7.86 2.53
C SER A 26 0.49 7.74 1.88
N VAL A 27 1.00 8.85 1.35
CA VAL A 27 2.33 8.98 0.75
C VAL A 27 3.03 10.18 1.37
N ARG A 28 4.35 10.09 1.59
CA ARG A 28 5.13 11.24 2.06
C ARG A 28 5.17 12.33 0.97
N LYS A 29 4.84 13.56 1.34
CA LYS A 29 4.73 14.74 0.50
C LYS A 29 6.11 15.40 0.43
N GLY A 30 6.96 14.89 -0.45
CA GLY A 30 8.27 15.49 -0.73
C GLY A 30 9.28 14.47 -1.20
N GLY A 31 9.82 14.69 -2.40
CA GLY A 31 11.12 14.15 -2.82
C GLY A 31 11.12 12.74 -3.37
N THR A 32 11.32 12.66 -4.68
CA THR A 32 11.92 11.54 -5.40
C THR A 32 13.13 10.93 -4.67
N PHE A 33 13.15 9.60 -4.53
CA PHE A 33 14.31 8.76 -4.21
C PHE A 33 15.20 9.18 -3.03
N THR A 34 14.84 8.75 -1.82
CA THR A 34 15.85 8.49 -0.79
C THR A 34 15.52 7.21 -0.04
N PHE A 35 16.27 6.16 -0.37
CA PHE A 35 16.73 5.09 0.53
C PHE A 35 15.73 4.60 1.58
N GLY A 36 14.93 3.59 1.21
CA GLY A 36 14.14 2.78 2.14
C GLY A 36 14.97 1.89 3.08
N MET A 37 16.04 2.43 3.69
CA MET A 37 16.87 1.74 4.67
C MET A 37 17.42 2.62 5.80
N LEU A 38 17.27 3.95 5.75
CA LEU A 38 17.75 4.83 6.85
C LEU A 38 16.65 5.23 7.84
N GLU A 39 15.37 5.07 7.50
CA GLU A 39 14.28 5.45 8.42
C GLU A 39 14.04 4.44 9.54
N ASP A 40 14.24 3.13 9.32
CA ASP A 40 14.06 2.12 10.38
C ASP A 40 15.04 2.31 11.54
N ILE A 41 16.18 2.98 11.32
CA ILE A 41 17.20 3.24 12.35
C ILE A 41 16.86 4.51 13.16
N TYR A 42 16.18 5.49 12.55
CA TYR A 42 15.78 6.73 13.22
C TYR A 42 14.47 6.58 14.01
N GLU A 43 13.57 5.70 13.56
CA GLU A 43 12.28 5.43 14.21
C GLU A 43 12.42 4.77 15.60
N SER A 44 13.62 4.29 15.94
CA SER A 44 13.94 3.75 17.27
C SER A 44 14.35 4.82 18.32
N LEU A 45 14.62 6.09 17.91
CA LEU A 45 15.16 7.13 18.80
C LEU A 45 14.33 8.41 18.94
N GLY A 46 13.21 8.57 18.24
CA GLY A 46 12.51 9.85 18.26
C GLY A 46 11.10 9.78 17.72
N ALA A 47 10.20 9.23 18.53
CA ALA A 47 8.80 9.65 18.48
C ALA A 47 8.76 11.18 18.38
N GLU A 48 7.86 11.73 17.55
CA GLU A 48 7.57 13.17 17.40
C GLU A 48 8.17 13.95 16.21
N THR A 49 8.58 13.30 15.10
CA THR A 49 8.76 14.05 13.85
C THR A 49 7.93 13.50 12.68
N LYS A 50 6.97 14.33 12.22
CA LYS A 50 6.40 14.35 10.85
C LYS A 50 5.14 13.52 10.52
N ALA A 51 4.10 13.60 11.36
CA ALA A 51 2.73 13.43 10.82
C ALA A 51 2.36 14.51 9.77
N ALA A 52 3.11 15.62 9.75
CA ALA A 52 2.87 16.79 8.89
C ALA A 52 3.12 16.57 7.39
N ASP A 53 3.88 15.54 7.01
CA ASP A 53 4.26 15.32 5.61
C ASP A 53 3.50 14.17 4.93
N LEU A 54 2.48 13.58 5.56
CA LEU A 54 1.70 12.50 4.93
C LEU A 54 0.51 13.06 4.15
N ALA A 55 0.56 12.95 2.82
CA ALA A 55 -0.56 13.25 1.95
C ALA A 55 -1.43 12.01 1.72
N PRO A 56 -2.77 12.15 1.61
CA PRO A 56 -3.64 11.04 1.27
C PRO A 56 -3.28 10.44 -0.08
N CYS A 57 -3.22 9.11 -0.17
CA CYS A 57 -2.94 8.45 -1.44
C CYS A 57 -4.16 8.56 -2.35
N SER A 58 -4.08 9.43 -3.36
CA SER A 58 -5.17 9.65 -4.32
C SER A 58 -5.53 8.39 -5.10
N LYS A 59 -4.55 7.55 -5.45
CA LYS A 59 -4.76 6.30 -6.20
C LYS A 59 -5.72 5.34 -5.51
N CYS A 60 -5.56 5.12 -4.20
CA CYS A 60 -6.45 4.25 -3.43
C CYS A 60 -7.49 5.01 -2.60
N ARG A 61 -7.56 6.35 -2.75
CA ARG A 61 -8.42 7.24 -1.97
C ARG A 61 -8.28 6.98 -0.47
N SER A 62 -7.04 6.92 0.00
CA SER A 62 -6.67 6.65 1.39
C SER A 62 -7.06 5.27 1.96
N LYS A 63 -7.52 4.33 1.15
CA LYS A 63 -7.91 2.99 1.63
C LYS A 63 -6.75 2.01 1.81
N GLY A 64 -5.58 2.32 1.24
CA GLY A 64 -4.43 1.42 1.20
C GLY A 64 -4.55 0.24 0.24
N ARG A 65 -5.75 -0.02 -0.30
CA ARG A 65 -6.05 -1.19 -1.15
C ARG A 65 -6.91 -0.81 -2.34
N LEU A 66 -6.84 -1.64 -3.37
CA LEU A 66 -7.60 -1.54 -4.61
C LEU A 66 -8.28 -2.88 -4.90
N PRO A 67 -9.43 -2.89 -5.59
CA PRO A 67 -10.01 -4.14 -6.06
C PRO A 67 -9.06 -4.84 -7.02
N CYS A 68 -9.04 -6.17 -6.98
CA CYS A 68 -8.26 -6.95 -7.93
C CYS A 68 -8.85 -6.78 -9.33
N GLU A 69 -8.06 -6.24 -10.26
CA GLU A 69 -8.51 -5.99 -11.63
C GLU A 69 -8.88 -7.27 -12.38
N GLU A 70 -8.23 -8.39 -12.08
CA GLU A 70 -8.58 -9.68 -12.67
C GLU A 70 -9.95 -10.15 -12.18
N CYS A 71 -10.23 -10.03 -10.89
CA CYS A 71 -11.55 -10.38 -10.35
C CYS A 71 -12.64 -9.41 -10.78
N ALA A 72 -12.33 -8.14 -11.00
CA ALA A 72 -13.29 -7.13 -11.44
C ALA A 72 -13.75 -7.33 -12.90
N LYS A 73 -12.90 -7.94 -13.74
CA LYS A 73 -13.20 -8.24 -15.15
C LYS A 73 -14.05 -9.49 -15.34
N VAL A 74 -14.02 -10.43 -14.40
CA VAL A 74 -14.77 -11.70 -14.45
C VAL A 74 -16.21 -11.47 -13.91
N ARG A 75 -16.82 -10.36 -14.31
CA ARG A 75 -18.20 -10.04 -13.95
C ARG A 75 -19.18 -10.60 -14.96
#